data_AF-A0AAN0K858-F1
#
_entry.id   AF-A0AAN0K858-F1
#
_cell.length_a   1.000
_cell.length_b   1.000
_cell.length_c   1.000
_cell.angle_alpha   90.00
_cell.angle_beta   90.00
_cell.angle_gamma   90.00
#
_symmetry.space_group_name_H-M   'P 1'
#
loop_
_entity.id
_entity.type
_entity.pdbx_description
1 polymer ?
#
loop_
_entity_poly.entity_id
_entity_poly.type
_entity_poly.pdbx_seq_one_letter_code
_entity_poly.pdbx_strand_id
1 'polypeptide(L)'
;MNGAEFCAVRESLGLSKAWLARRLQVSPEAIDSWEQTSSAQVPPAYAADLSFIEALADARATDLLGQFLRDLGVDNLKDVVLDASDPSVWPSTTVPGTDDECETSGLPAGFFRACAYRVRRALSGRLTIEYVQPAQDEYILGASASGIVTLTSNADGGRLVTKLGPVSDPLSMKSAGVKQLVAEILDVDQCQISARRIRSSDTHVLWAIRIGR
;
A
#
# COMPACT_ATOMS: atom_id res chain seq x y z
N MET A 1 -8.16 -14.41 26.18
CA MET A 1 -8.61 -14.01 24.85
C MET A 1 -9.53 -15.09 24.29
N ASN A 2 -10.80 -14.78 24.11
CA ASN A 2 -11.75 -15.63 23.37
C ASN A 2 -11.71 -15.30 21.86
N GLY A 3 -12.41 -16.08 21.04
CA GLY A 3 -12.48 -15.86 19.59
C GLY A 3 -12.94 -14.47 19.16
N ALA A 4 -13.91 -13.89 19.86
CA ALA A 4 -14.43 -12.55 19.54
C ALA A 4 -13.41 -11.46 19.87
N GLU A 5 -12.73 -11.55 21.02
CA GLU A 5 -11.63 -10.66 21.40
C GLU A 5 -10.46 -10.76 20.40
N PHE A 6 -10.11 -11.97 19.97
CA PHE A 6 -9.06 -12.19 18.98
C PHE A 6 -9.40 -11.54 17.63
N CYS A 7 -10.63 -11.71 17.16
CA CYS A 7 -11.13 -11.06 15.95
C CYS A 7 -11.07 -9.53 16.07
N ALA A 8 -11.58 -8.99 17.18
CA ALA A 8 -11.63 -7.55 17.42
C ALA A 8 -10.22 -6.93 17.43
N VAL A 9 -9.26 -7.55 18.12
CA VAL A 9 -7.87 -7.06 18.15
C VAL A 9 -7.25 -7.12 16.76
N ARG A 10 -7.39 -8.24 16.04
CA ARG A 10 -6.87 -8.40 14.67
C ARG A 10 -7.40 -7.30 13.74
N GLU A 11 -8.70 -7.05 13.77
CA GLU A 11 -9.35 -6.05 12.92
C GLU A 11 -8.96 -4.62 13.31
N SER A 12 -8.84 -4.34 14.60
CA SER A 12 -8.36 -3.04 15.09
C SER A 12 -6.94 -2.71 14.62
N LEU A 13 -6.13 -3.75 14.40
CA LEU A 13 -4.76 -3.66 13.88
C LEU A 13 -4.70 -3.72 12.34
N GLY A 14 -5.85 -3.86 11.66
CA GLY A 14 -5.92 -3.98 10.21
C GLY A 14 -5.22 -5.21 9.65
N LEU A 15 -5.05 -6.27 10.44
CA LEU A 15 -4.31 -7.46 10.04
C LEU A 15 -5.22 -8.39 9.23
N SER A 16 -4.74 -8.84 8.07
CA SER A 16 -5.46 -9.84 7.29
C SER A 16 -5.31 -11.23 7.91
N LYS A 17 -6.32 -12.08 7.75
CA LYS A 17 -6.28 -13.48 8.19
C LYS A 17 -5.13 -14.24 7.55
N ALA A 18 -4.88 -14.00 6.25
CA ALA A 18 -3.79 -14.63 5.50
C ALA A 18 -2.41 -14.22 6.03
N TRP A 19 -2.21 -12.96 6.41
CA TRP A 19 -0.97 -12.52 7.05
C TRP A 19 -0.79 -13.18 8.42
N LEU A 20 -1.85 -13.17 9.24
CA LEU A 20 -1.79 -13.72 10.59
C LEU A 20 -1.56 -15.23 10.58
N ALA A 21 -2.23 -15.97 9.70
CA ALA A 21 -2.04 -17.40 9.51
C ALA A 21 -0.58 -17.73 9.14
N ARG A 22 0.02 -16.98 8.19
CA ARG A 22 1.44 -17.13 7.81
C ARG A 22 2.38 -16.86 8.99
N ARG A 23 2.15 -15.78 9.73
CA ARG A 23 2.97 -15.41 10.90
C ARG A 23 2.93 -16.49 11.99
N LEU A 24 1.73 -16.98 12.30
CA LEU A 24 1.51 -17.97 13.35
C LEU A 24 1.81 -19.41 12.90
N GLN A 25 2.13 -19.61 11.62
CA GLN A 25 2.35 -20.92 10.99
C GLN A 25 1.17 -21.87 11.16
N VAL A 26 -0.04 -21.34 10.99
CA VAL A 26 -1.29 -22.09 11.03
C VAL A 26 -2.04 -21.94 9.71
N SER A 27 -3.03 -22.79 9.46
CA SER A 27 -3.87 -22.66 8.27
C SER A 27 -4.86 -21.48 8.42
N PRO A 28 -5.29 -20.83 7.32
CA PRO A 28 -6.33 -19.79 7.37
C PRO A 28 -7.63 -20.27 8.02
N GLU A 29 -7.98 -21.54 7.83
CA GLU A 29 -9.19 -22.15 8.41
C GLU A 29 -9.11 -22.23 9.94
N ALA A 30 -7.91 -22.35 10.52
CA ALA A 30 -7.73 -22.30 11.97
C ALA A 30 -8.08 -20.91 12.52
N ILE A 31 -7.66 -19.84 11.83
CA ILE A 31 -8.02 -18.47 12.18
C ILE A 31 -9.55 -18.28 12.09
N ASP A 32 -10.17 -18.75 11.00
CA ASP A 32 -11.62 -18.67 10.83
C ASP A 32 -12.38 -19.41 11.94
N SER A 33 -11.94 -20.62 12.27
CA SER A 33 -12.55 -21.45 13.33
C SER A 33 -12.49 -20.76 14.70
N TRP A 34 -11.36 -20.14 15.03
CA TRP A 34 -11.19 -19.41 16.28
C TRP A 34 -12.09 -18.18 16.34
N GLU A 35 -12.22 -17.41 15.26
CA GLU A 35 -13.03 -16.19 15.25
C GLU A 35 -14.54 -16.44 15.22
N GLN A 36 -14.99 -17.51 14.56
CA GLN A 36 -16.41 -17.82 14.43
C GLN A 36 -17.04 -18.32 15.73
N THR A 37 -16.26 -18.97 16.58
CA THR A 37 -16.77 -19.56 17.82
C THR A 37 -16.42 -18.64 18.98
N SER A 38 -17.35 -17.78 19.40
CA SER A 38 -17.12 -16.82 20.49
C SER A 38 -16.74 -17.48 21.83
N SER A 39 -17.06 -18.76 22.01
CA SER A 39 -16.68 -19.58 23.19
C SER A 39 -15.41 -20.41 22.98
N ALA A 40 -14.87 -20.50 21.77
CA ALA A 40 -13.63 -21.21 21.53
C ALA A 40 -12.47 -20.42 22.12
N GLN A 41 -11.68 -21.12 22.94
CA GLN A 41 -10.48 -20.55 23.50
C GLN A 41 -9.38 -20.58 22.44
N VAL A 42 -8.89 -19.40 22.09
CA VAL A 42 -7.71 -19.29 21.22
C VAL A 42 -6.51 -19.86 22.00
N PRO A 43 -5.67 -20.71 21.36
CA PRO A 43 -4.49 -21.24 22.04
C PRO A 43 -3.64 -20.12 22.66
N PRO A 44 -3.21 -20.25 23.93
CA PRO A 44 -2.59 -19.14 24.68
C PRO A 44 -1.38 -18.51 24.00
N ALA A 45 -0.58 -19.30 23.28
CA ALA A 45 0.59 -18.81 22.55
C ALA A 45 0.21 -17.81 21.43
N TYR A 46 -0.88 -18.06 20.71
CA TYR A 46 -1.34 -17.20 19.61
C TYR A 46 -2.05 -15.96 20.13
N ALA A 47 -2.80 -16.09 21.22
CA ALA A 47 -3.35 -14.94 21.94
C ALA A 47 -2.23 -14.02 22.45
N ALA A 48 -1.15 -14.60 23.00
CA ALA A 48 0.01 -13.84 23.47
C ALA A 48 0.74 -13.12 22.32
N ASP A 49 0.94 -13.76 21.16
CA ASP A 49 1.57 -13.10 20.00
C ASP A 49 0.70 -11.94 19.48
N LEU A 50 -0.63 -12.12 19.37
CA LEU A 50 -1.51 -11.04 18.95
C LEU A 50 -1.53 -9.86 19.95
N SER A 51 -1.58 -10.14 21.26
CA SER A 51 -1.45 -9.10 22.29
C SER A 51 -0.09 -8.41 22.26
N PHE A 52 0.98 -9.11 21.91
CA PHE A 52 2.29 -8.50 21.71
C PHE A 52 2.28 -7.52 20.53
N ILE A 53 1.69 -7.89 19.39
CA ILE A 53 1.54 -6.98 18.24
C ILE A 53 0.69 -5.76 18.61
N GLU A 54 -0.37 -5.96 19.40
CA GLU A 54 -1.21 -4.86 19.87
C GLU A 54 -0.44 -3.87 20.75
N ALA A 55 0.35 -4.37 21.70
CA ALA A 55 1.22 -3.56 22.55
C ALA A 55 2.31 -2.85 21.74
N LEU A 56 2.85 -3.49 20.70
CA LEU A 56 3.80 -2.87 19.79
C LEU A 56 3.17 -1.69 19.02
N ALA A 57 1.91 -1.81 18.61
CA ALA A 57 1.18 -0.70 18.00
C ALA A 57 0.95 0.46 18.99
N ASP A 58 0.71 0.17 20.27
CA ASP A 58 0.57 1.22 21.31
C ASP A 58 1.89 1.93 21.58
N ALA A 59 2.99 1.19 21.69
CA ALA A 59 4.32 1.76 21.84
C ALA A 59 4.66 2.67 20.65
N ARG A 60 4.44 2.19 19.42
CA ARG A 60 4.70 2.97 18.21
C ARG A 60 3.82 4.21 18.10
N ALA A 61 2.54 4.12 18.47
CA ALA A 61 1.65 5.28 18.51
C ALA A 61 2.12 6.31 19.56
N THR A 62 2.61 5.84 20.71
CA THR A 62 3.17 6.70 21.77
C THR A 62 4.43 7.43 21.28
N ASP A 63 5.34 6.72 20.62
CA ASP A 63 6.55 7.31 20.05
C ASP A 63 6.24 8.36 18.99
N LEU A 64 5.31 8.04 18.07
CA LEU A 64 4.87 8.95 17.01
C LEU A 64 4.19 10.20 17.59
N LEU A 65 3.33 10.04 18.60
CA LEU A 65 2.73 11.17 19.29
C LEU A 65 3.78 12.03 20.00
N GLY A 66 4.74 11.41 20.69
CA GLY A 66 5.83 12.11 21.34
C GLY A 66 6.70 12.89 20.34
N GLN A 67 6.88 12.37 19.12
CA GLN A 67 7.55 13.11 18.05
C GLN A 67 6.76 14.35 17.64
N PHE A 68 5.45 14.24 17.44
CA PHE A 68 4.63 15.41 17.10
C PHE A 68 4.61 16.48 18.18
N LEU A 69 4.54 16.08 19.46
CA LEU A 69 4.59 17.05 20.55
C LEU A 69 5.92 17.83 20.55
N ARG A 70 7.05 17.14 20.29
CA ARG A 70 8.36 17.79 20.14
C ARG A 70 8.41 18.73 18.93
N ASP A 71 7.89 18.30 17.79
CA ASP A 71 7.89 19.11 16.56
C ASP A 71 7.01 20.36 16.70
N LEU A 72 5.93 20.27 17.50
CA LEU A 72 5.06 21.38 17.86
C LEU A 72 5.61 22.24 19.03
N GLY A 73 6.70 21.82 19.67
CA GLY A 73 7.30 22.54 20.81
C GLY A 73 6.44 22.53 22.08
N VAL A 74 5.62 21.49 22.28
CA VAL A 74 4.75 21.34 23.45
C VAL A 74 5.07 20.07 24.23
N ASP A 75 4.92 20.12 25.55
CA ASP A 75 5.23 18.97 26.42
C ASP A 75 4.03 18.06 26.66
N ASN A 76 2.79 18.57 26.53
CA ASN A 76 1.57 17.79 26.78
C ASN A 76 0.54 17.93 25.68
N LEU A 77 -0.20 16.85 25.45
CA LEU A 77 -1.31 16.78 24.49
C LEU A 77 -2.41 17.82 24.74
N LYS A 78 -2.67 18.17 26.00
CA LYS A 78 -3.69 19.17 26.38
C LYS A 78 -3.32 20.60 25.94
N ASP A 79 -2.03 20.85 25.71
CA ASP A 79 -1.49 22.15 25.33
C ASP A 79 -1.47 22.30 23.79
N VAL A 80 -1.81 21.23 23.06
CA VAL A 80 -1.95 21.23 21.60
C VAL A 80 -3.20 22.01 21.20
N VAL A 81 -2.99 23.19 20.62
CA VAL A 81 -4.04 24.00 20.00
C VAL A 81 -3.89 23.89 18.49
N LEU A 82 -4.73 23.06 17.88
CA LEU A 82 -4.84 22.92 16.42
C LEU A 82 -6.15 23.57 15.97
N ASP A 83 -6.07 24.47 14.99
CA ASP A 83 -7.26 25.06 14.38
C ASP A 83 -8.08 23.95 13.71
N ALA A 84 -9.31 23.75 14.18
CA ALA A 84 -10.21 22.74 13.63
C ALA A 84 -10.70 23.09 12.21
N SER A 85 -10.61 24.37 11.82
CA SER A 85 -11.09 24.88 10.53
C SER A 85 -10.04 24.87 9.43
N ASP A 86 -8.76 24.67 9.77
CA ASP A 86 -7.67 24.62 8.80
C ASP A 86 -6.87 23.30 8.91
N PRO A 87 -7.15 22.31 8.05
CA PRO A 87 -6.40 21.05 8.00
C PRO A 87 -4.94 21.20 7.57
N SER A 88 -4.54 22.33 6.96
CA SER A 88 -3.16 22.53 6.49
C SER A 88 -2.15 22.73 7.62
N VAL A 89 -2.62 23.11 8.81
CA VAL A 89 -1.79 23.27 10.02
C VAL A 89 -1.78 22.02 10.90
N TRP A 90 -2.47 20.95 10.51
CA TRP A 90 -2.46 19.71 11.27
C TRP A 90 -1.14 18.95 11.06
N PRO A 91 -0.61 18.27 12.09
CA PRO A 91 0.52 17.38 11.92
C PRO A 91 0.18 16.30 10.88
N SER A 92 1.19 15.86 10.13
CA SER A 92 1.05 14.80 9.14
C SER A 92 1.93 13.60 9.46
N THR A 93 1.46 12.41 9.06
CA THR A 93 2.25 11.19 9.10
C THR A 93 2.09 10.44 7.78
N THR A 94 3.16 9.76 7.37
CA THR A 94 3.15 8.92 6.17
C THR A 94 3.06 7.45 6.59
N VAL A 95 2.12 6.71 6.01
CA VAL A 95 1.94 5.28 6.24
C VAL A 95 1.99 4.50 4.93
N PRO A 96 2.49 3.26 4.92
CA PRO A 96 2.43 2.39 3.75
C PRO A 96 1.01 2.24 3.18
N GLY A 97 0.91 2.31 1.86
CA GLY A 97 -0.32 2.04 1.11
C GLY A 97 -0.58 0.54 0.99
N THR A 98 0.47 -0.25 0.72
CA THR A 98 0.39 -1.70 0.48
C THR A 98 1.33 -2.49 1.39
N ASP A 99 1.03 -3.78 1.58
CA ASP A 99 1.86 -4.66 2.43
C ASP A 99 3.26 -4.88 1.83
N ASP A 100 3.42 -4.77 0.51
CA ASP A 100 4.69 -4.91 -0.21
C ASP A 100 5.68 -3.78 0.14
N GLU A 101 5.19 -2.63 0.59
CA GLU A 101 6.04 -1.51 1.04
C GLU A 101 6.62 -1.72 2.45
N CYS A 102 6.23 -2.80 3.12
CA CYS A 102 6.57 -3.05 4.53
C CYS A 102 7.64 -4.12 4.74
N GLU A 103 8.27 -4.64 3.67
CA GLU A 103 9.18 -5.80 3.66
C GLU A 103 10.28 -5.75 4.74
N THR A 104 10.78 -4.56 5.08
CA THR A 104 11.85 -4.39 6.08
C THR A 104 11.38 -4.53 7.52
N SER A 105 10.09 -4.39 7.80
CA SER A 105 9.53 -4.41 9.16
C SER A 105 8.87 -5.74 9.54
N GLY A 106 8.52 -6.57 8.55
CA GLY A 106 7.75 -7.80 8.76
C GLY A 106 6.29 -7.59 9.20
N LEU A 107 5.81 -6.35 9.30
CA LEU A 107 4.44 -5.99 9.68
C LEU A 107 3.67 -5.45 8.46
N PRO A 108 2.35 -5.67 8.33
CA PRO A 108 1.60 -5.25 7.14
C PRO A 108 1.26 -3.75 7.20
N ALA A 109 0.86 -3.17 6.07
CA ALA A 109 0.48 -1.75 6.00
C ALA A 109 -0.71 -1.44 6.93
N GLY A 110 -1.60 -2.40 7.13
CA GLY A 110 -2.70 -2.32 8.09
C GLY A 110 -2.25 -1.94 9.50
N PHE A 111 -1.12 -2.49 9.95
CA PHE A 111 -0.55 -2.21 11.28
C PHE A 111 -0.13 -0.74 11.41
N PHE A 112 0.59 -0.20 10.42
CA PHE A 112 1.04 1.19 10.43
C PHE A 112 -0.13 2.17 10.38
N ARG A 113 -1.15 1.84 9.60
CA ARG A 113 -2.42 2.59 9.58
C ARG A 113 -3.08 2.58 10.95
N ALA A 114 -3.16 1.43 11.62
CA ALA A 114 -3.72 1.34 12.97
C ALA A 114 -2.97 2.23 13.97
N CYS A 115 -1.64 2.25 13.92
CA CYS A 115 -0.82 3.14 14.75
C CYS A 115 -1.16 4.62 14.49
N ALA A 116 -1.21 5.03 13.22
CA ALA A 116 -1.57 6.39 12.84
C ALA A 116 -3.00 6.77 13.29
N TYR A 117 -3.96 5.84 13.20
CA TYR A 117 -5.32 6.07 13.69
C TYR A 117 -5.40 6.24 15.20
N ARG A 118 -4.57 5.53 15.98
CA ARG A 118 -4.48 5.73 17.45
C ARG A 118 -3.99 7.14 17.77
N VAL A 119 -2.96 7.63 17.08
CA VAL A 119 -2.46 9.00 17.22
C VAL A 119 -3.52 10.03 16.78
N ARG A 120 -4.17 9.79 15.63
CA ARG A 120 -5.25 10.64 15.15
C ARG A 120 -6.38 10.75 16.17
N ARG A 121 -6.73 9.66 16.84
CA ARG A 121 -7.72 9.66 17.93
C ARG A 121 -7.26 10.49 19.12
N ALA A 122 -6.01 10.36 19.54
CA ALA A 122 -5.44 11.18 20.61
C ALA A 122 -5.48 12.69 20.27
N LEU A 123 -5.25 13.04 19.00
CA LEU A 123 -5.34 14.41 18.47
C LEU A 123 -6.78 14.84 18.11
N SER A 124 -7.80 14.15 18.61
CA SER A 124 -9.22 14.46 18.34
C SER A 124 -9.57 14.55 16.84
N GLY A 125 -8.95 13.68 16.02
CA GLY A 125 -9.16 13.62 14.58
C GLY A 125 -8.20 14.48 13.75
N ARG A 126 -7.42 15.36 14.39
CA ARG A 126 -6.58 16.40 13.76
C ARG A 126 -5.18 15.90 13.43
N LEU A 127 -5.12 14.83 12.64
CA LEU A 127 -3.90 14.29 12.05
C LEU A 127 -4.17 14.02 10.58
N THR A 128 -3.30 14.53 9.71
CA THR A 128 -3.29 14.20 8.28
C THR A 128 -2.52 12.90 8.09
N ILE A 129 -3.16 11.89 7.49
CA ILE A 129 -2.52 10.60 7.19
C ILE A 129 -2.33 10.52 5.69
N GLU A 130 -1.08 10.53 5.26
CA GLU A 130 -0.68 10.38 3.88
C GLU A 130 -0.31 8.93 3.62
N TYR A 131 -0.87 8.35 2.57
CA TYR A 131 -0.50 7.02 2.14
C TYR A 131 0.67 7.13 1.18
N VAL A 132 1.75 6.40 1.46
CA VAL A 132 2.75 6.12 0.44
C VAL A 132 1.99 5.48 -0.71
N GLN A 133 1.93 6.17 -1.83
CA GLN A 133 1.58 5.50 -3.07
C GLN A 133 2.84 4.78 -3.49
N PRO A 134 2.76 3.50 -3.88
CA PRO A 134 3.89 2.86 -4.51
C PRO A 134 4.27 3.78 -5.67
N ALA A 135 5.57 4.02 -5.87
CA ALA A 135 6.03 4.69 -7.06
C ALA A 135 5.53 3.86 -8.25
N GLN A 136 4.35 4.20 -8.75
CA GLN A 136 3.80 3.57 -9.93
C GLN A 136 4.61 4.18 -11.05
N ASP A 137 5.57 3.42 -11.54
CA ASP A 137 6.23 3.74 -12.79
C ASP A 137 5.15 3.63 -13.88
N GLU A 138 4.48 4.77 -14.15
CA GLU A 138 3.47 4.88 -15.18
C GLU A 138 4.18 5.22 -16.49
N TYR A 139 4.05 4.34 -17.47
CA TYR A 139 4.60 4.54 -18.79
C TYR A 139 3.49 4.72 -19.80
N ILE A 140 3.76 5.50 -20.85
CA ILE A 140 2.91 5.54 -22.04
C ILE A 140 3.62 4.80 -23.15
N LEU A 141 2.98 3.75 -23.66
CA LEU A 141 3.41 3.07 -24.88
C LEU A 141 2.57 3.59 -26.04
N GLY A 142 3.22 4.26 -26.97
CA GLY A 142 2.63 4.75 -28.22
C GLY A 142 3.09 3.90 -29.39
N ALA A 143 2.16 3.45 -30.22
CA ALA A 143 2.42 2.71 -31.44
C ALA A 143 1.80 3.44 -32.63
N SER A 144 2.50 3.48 -33.76
CA SER A 144 2.04 4.15 -34.98
C SER A 144 1.89 3.16 -36.14
N ALA A 145 1.08 3.53 -37.14
CA ALA A 145 0.92 2.77 -38.39
C ALA A 145 2.25 2.51 -39.12
N SER A 146 3.27 3.33 -38.85
CA SER A 146 4.61 3.18 -39.43
C SER A 146 5.45 2.04 -38.83
N GLY A 147 4.91 1.29 -37.86
CA GLY A 147 5.66 0.24 -37.16
C GLY A 147 6.48 0.75 -35.98
N ILE A 148 6.56 2.07 -35.78
CA ILE A 148 7.32 2.68 -34.68
C ILE A 148 6.51 2.59 -33.38
N VAL A 149 7.17 2.09 -32.34
CA VAL A 149 6.67 2.02 -30.96
C VAL A 149 7.57 2.87 -30.05
N THR A 150 7.01 3.75 -29.23
CA THR A 150 7.73 4.55 -28.24
C THR A 150 7.23 4.24 -26.84
N LEU A 151 8.14 4.14 -25.88
CA LEU A 151 7.82 4.06 -24.46
C LEU A 151 8.32 5.35 -23.79
N THR A 152 7.45 6.03 -23.05
CA THR A 152 7.79 7.24 -22.29
C THR A 152 7.46 7.05 -20.81
N SER A 153 8.32 7.53 -19.92
CA SER A 153 8.13 7.47 -18.46
C SER A 153 7.45 8.74 -17.96
N ASN A 154 6.31 8.62 -17.28
CA ASN A 154 5.66 9.76 -16.62
C ASN A 154 6.43 10.18 -15.36
N ALA A 155 7.10 9.25 -14.68
CA ALA A 155 7.92 9.54 -13.50
C ALA A 155 9.10 10.50 -13.82
N ASP A 156 9.61 10.46 -15.06
CA ASP A 156 10.70 11.32 -15.53
C ASP A 156 10.21 12.53 -16.34
N GLY A 157 8.99 13.02 -16.08
CA GLY A 157 8.44 14.19 -16.77
C GLY A 157 8.09 13.94 -18.24
N GLY A 158 7.78 12.70 -18.63
CA GLY A 158 7.41 12.33 -20.00
C GLY A 158 8.60 12.02 -20.90
N ARG A 159 9.80 11.77 -20.34
CA ARG A 159 11.00 11.48 -21.12
C ARG A 159 10.84 10.17 -21.91
N LEU A 160 11.33 10.19 -23.15
CA LEU A 160 11.43 9.00 -23.99
C LEU A 160 12.40 8.00 -23.35
N VAL A 161 11.88 6.82 -23.01
CA VAL A 161 12.67 5.69 -22.50
C VAL A 161 13.28 4.94 -23.67
N THR A 162 12.44 4.56 -24.65
CA THR A 162 12.92 3.89 -25.86
C THR A 162 12.02 4.16 -27.06
N LYS A 163 12.59 3.94 -28.24
CA LYS A 163 11.89 3.94 -29.52
C LYS A 163 12.29 2.67 -30.27
N LEU A 164 11.32 1.79 -30.49
CA LEU A 164 11.45 0.56 -31.26
C LEU A 164 10.85 0.74 -32.65
N GLY A 165 11.39 0.05 -33.63
CA GLY A 165 10.73 -0.12 -34.91
C GLY A 165 11.60 -0.81 -35.97
N PRO A 166 10.98 -1.30 -37.05
CA PRO A 166 9.53 -1.50 -37.21
C PRO A 166 9.04 -2.79 -36.54
N VAL A 167 7.97 -2.69 -35.76
CA VAL A 167 7.22 -3.82 -35.19
C VAL A 167 6.02 -4.13 -36.09
N SER A 168 5.76 -5.41 -36.37
CA SER A 168 4.62 -5.84 -37.18
C SER A 168 3.29 -5.61 -36.47
N ASP A 169 2.30 -5.07 -37.20
CA ASP A 169 0.91 -4.86 -36.76
C ASP A 169 0.72 -4.20 -35.39
N PRO A 170 1.44 -3.10 -35.08
CA PRO A 170 1.50 -2.55 -33.73
C PRO A 170 0.16 -1.95 -33.28
N LEU A 171 -0.70 -1.54 -34.22
CA LEU A 171 -2.06 -1.06 -33.94
C LEU A 171 -3.02 -2.17 -33.49
N SER A 172 -2.75 -3.41 -33.90
CA SER A 172 -3.56 -4.58 -33.59
C SER A 172 -3.18 -5.26 -32.25
N MET A 173 -2.08 -4.82 -31.63
CA MET A 173 -1.55 -5.44 -30.42
C MET A 173 -2.61 -5.51 -29.31
N LYS A 174 -2.71 -6.68 -28.68
CA LYS A 174 -3.55 -6.91 -27.50
C LYS A 174 -2.76 -6.63 -26.23
N SER A 175 -3.47 -6.43 -25.12
CA SER A 175 -2.87 -6.14 -23.81
C SER A 175 -1.78 -7.14 -23.42
N ALA A 176 -1.95 -8.44 -23.68
CA ALA A 176 -0.93 -9.46 -23.40
C ALA A 176 0.38 -9.22 -24.17
N GLY A 177 0.30 -8.92 -25.47
CA GLY A 177 1.47 -8.61 -26.29
C GLY A 177 2.14 -7.29 -25.89
N VAL A 178 1.35 -6.30 -25.44
CA VAL A 178 1.88 -5.05 -24.90
C VAL A 178 2.64 -5.28 -23.60
N LYS A 179 2.12 -6.11 -22.70
CA LYS A 179 2.79 -6.45 -21.44
C LYS A 179 4.12 -7.15 -21.69
N GLN A 180 4.13 -8.14 -22.59
CA GLN A 180 5.36 -8.85 -22.97
C GLN A 180 6.39 -7.89 -23.56
N LEU A 181 5.99 -7.03 -24.50
CA LEU A 181 6.88 -6.04 -25.10
C LEU A 181 7.48 -5.08 -24.06
N VAL A 182 6.67 -4.62 -23.09
CA VAL A 182 7.17 -3.75 -22.01
C VAL A 182 8.14 -4.48 -21.09
N ALA A 183 7.86 -5.74 -20.75
CA ALA A 183 8.77 -6.55 -19.94
C ALA A 183 10.13 -6.68 -20.61
N GLU A 184 10.14 -6.96 -21.92
CA GLU A 184 11.36 -7.04 -22.73
C GLU A 184 12.10 -5.69 -22.82
N ILE A 185 11.39 -4.58 -23.00
CA ILE A 185 12.00 -3.24 -23.10
C ILE A 185 12.69 -2.83 -21.80
N LEU A 186 12.02 -3.07 -20.67
CA LEU A 186 12.47 -2.59 -19.36
C LEU A 186 13.33 -3.62 -18.62
N ASP A 187 13.54 -4.80 -19.20
CA ASP A 187 14.28 -5.92 -18.60
C ASP A 187 13.74 -6.27 -17.20
N VAL A 188 12.40 -6.34 -17.10
CA VAL A 188 11.69 -6.64 -15.85
C VAL A 188 11.06 -8.02 -15.91
N ASP A 189 11.60 -8.95 -15.13
CA ASP A 189 11.00 -10.25 -14.87
C ASP A 189 10.20 -10.22 -13.57
N GLN A 190 9.04 -10.89 -13.56
CA GLN A 190 8.18 -11.10 -12.38
C GLN A 190 7.35 -9.90 -11.87
N CYS A 191 7.39 -8.73 -12.51
CA CYS A 191 6.52 -7.61 -12.12
C CYS A 191 5.06 -7.78 -12.57
N GLN A 192 4.11 -7.28 -11.78
CA GLN A 192 2.72 -7.18 -12.21
C GLN A 192 2.55 -6.02 -13.20
N ILE A 193 2.62 -6.33 -14.50
CA ILE A 193 2.37 -5.33 -15.56
C ILE A 193 0.88 -5.26 -15.85
N SER A 194 0.32 -4.05 -15.72
CA SER A 194 -1.01 -3.72 -16.24
C SER A 194 -0.88 -2.86 -17.50
N ALA A 195 -1.70 -3.13 -18.50
CA ALA A 195 -1.70 -2.40 -19.76
C ALA A 195 -3.15 -2.08 -20.15
N ARG A 196 -3.47 -0.78 -20.24
CA ARG A 196 -4.80 -0.28 -20.61
C ARG A 196 -4.70 0.61 -21.84
N ARG A 197 -5.47 0.29 -22.87
CA ARG A 197 -5.56 1.14 -24.07
C ARG A 197 -6.30 2.43 -23.69
N ILE A 198 -5.67 3.57 -23.93
CA ILE A 198 -6.22 4.90 -23.59
C ILE A 198 -6.68 5.69 -24.82
N ARG A 199 -6.09 5.44 -25.99
CA ARG A 199 -6.51 6.03 -27.26
C ARG A 199 -6.19 5.07 -28.40
N SER A 200 -7.05 5.06 -29.42
CA SER A 200 -6.86 4.30 -30.65
C SER A 200 -7.39 5.11 -31.82
N SER A 201 -6.66 5.13 -32.92
CA SER A 201 -7.07 5.63 -34.22
C SER A 201 -6.51 4.72 -35.31
N ASP A 202 -6.87 4.99 -36.56
CA ASP A 202 -6.35 4.25 -37.73
C ASP A 202 -4.85 4.45 -37.93
N THR A 203 -4.26 5.45 -37.26
CA THR A 203 -2.85 5.82 -37.42
C THR A 203 -2.00 5.59 -36.18
N HIS A 204 -2.61 5.56 -34.98
CA HIS A 204 -1.89 5.47 -33.71
C HIS A 204 -2.70 4.74 -32.63
N VAL A 205 -2.02 4.02 -31.73
CA VAL A 205 -2.60 3.49 -30.50
C VAL A 205 -1.73 3.89 -29.31
N LEU A 206 -2.38 4.28 -28.20
CA LEU A 206 -1.72 4.64 -26.96
C LEU A 206 -2.20 3.71 -25.84
N TRP A 207 -1.25 3.28 -25.01
CA TRP A 207 -1.45 2.45 -23.84
C TRP A 207 -0.88 3.14 -22.61
N ALA A 208 -1.65 3.16 -21.53
CA ALA A 208 -1.14 3.42 -20.20
C ALA A 208 -0.66 2.10 -19.61
N ILE A 209 0.58 2.08 -19.16
CA ILE A 209 1.25 0.93 -18.57
C ILE A 209 1.57 1.26 -17.13
N ARG A 210 1.28 0.35 -16.21
CA ARG A 210 1.72 0.46 -14.82
C ARG A 210 2.42 -0.81 -14.40
N ILE A 211 3.53 -0.63 -13.72
CA ILE A 211 4.34 -1.71 -13.19
C ILE A 211 4.20 -1.67 -11.67
N GLY A 212 3.53 -2.68 -11.13
CA GLY A 212 3.60 -2.98 -9.69
C GLY A 212 4.88 -3.76 -9.45
N ARG A 213 5.75 -3.22 -8.58
CA ARG A 213 6.85 -3.97 -8.00
C ARG A 213 6.32 -4.83 -6.85
#